data_AF-A0A1G9K865-F1
#
_entry.id   AF-A0A1G9K865-F1
#
_cell.length_a   1.000
_cell.length_b   1.000
_cell.length_c   1.000
_cell.angle_alpha   90.00
_cell.angle_beta   90.00
_cell.angle_gamma   90.00
#
_symmetry.space_group_name_H-M   'P 1'
#
loop_
_entity.id
_entity.type
_entity.pdbx_description
1 polymer ?
#
loop_
_entity_poly.entity_id
_entity_poly.type
_entity_poly.pdbx_seq_one_letter_code
_entity_poly.pdbx_strand_id
1 'polypeptide(L)'
;MKIRILKTIEEAGKAEGLVVMIDVFRAFSLECYLFAAGARRIYPVKDLEEARAAAAAHEDCILIGEEGDARAEGCMYGDSPWQTGTGEVAGKRYDGKPDIFTEDNTLDGLAVGPEGPFFPRKHKGFDGTPGCAVVPGLFEGKDIIHLTGTGSSGILAAEAAGADEIIAAGLVNAEAVAKYILTRNPRSLSLVAAGKGGLENAKEDTLCAKYIESLLTGGVIVGDDALPRIFRTKIFTSDQIQLIADALLTDGGEEFFNPDPEWQEVYPREDFFLCTACDLFDFAIRIDRDEKGILFAEPVSVSNLS
;
A
#
# COMPACT_ATOMS: atom_id res chain seq x y z
N MET A 1 -12.61 14.69 -15.98
CA MET A 1 -11.22 14.40 -15.59
C MET A 1 -10.53 13.63 -16.71
N LYS A 2 -9.32 14.03 -17.11
CA LYS A 2 -8.48 13.31 -18.08
C LYS A 2 -7.56 12.36 -17.32
N ILE A 3 -7.73 11.05 -17.49
CA ILE A 3 -6.96 10.02 -16.78
C ILE A 3 -5.83 9.52 -17.69
N ARG A 4 -4.63 9.32 -17.12
CA ARG A 4 -3.51 8.65 -17.77
C ARG A 4 -2.92 7.62 -16.84
N ILE A 5 -2.66 6.41 -17.35
CA ILE A 5 -1.87 5.40 -16.65
C ILE A 5 -0.46 5.48 -17.21
N LEU A 6 0.50 5.73 -16.32
CA LEU A 6 1.93 5.80 -16.59
C LEU A 6 2.59 4.58 -15.94
N LYS A 7 3.54 3.99 -16.62
CA LYS A 7 4.26 2.79 -16.20
C LYS A 7 5.71 3.16 -16.05
N THR A 8 6.34 2.85 -14.92
CA THR A 8 7.73 3.18 -14.55
C THR A 8 7.93 4.57 -13.95
N ILE A 9 9.05 4.73 -13.23
CA ILE A 9 9.49 6.00 -12.65
C ILE A 9 9.87 7.01 -13.75
N GLU A 10 10.43 6.56 -14.88
CA GLU A 10 10.74 7.46 -15.99
C GLU A 10 9.47 8.14 -16.53
N GLU A 11 8.37 7.39 -16.61
CA GLU A 11 7.10 7.96 -17.02
C GLU A 11 6.46 8.84 -15.94
N ALA A 12 6.77 8.64 -14.66
CA ALA A 12 6.34 9.53 -13.58
C ALA A 12 6.79 10.99 -13.83
N GLY A 13 7.94 11.19 -14.49
CA GLY A 13 8.41 12.51 -14.93
C GLY A 13 7.53 13.21 -16.00
N LYS A 14 6.47 12.54 -16.47
CA LYS A 14 5.47 13.06 -17.43
C LYS A 14 4.08 13.22 -16.76
N ALA A 15 4.00 13.04 -15.45
CA ALA A 15 2.76 13.16 -14.70
C ALA A 15 2.25 14.61 -14.70
N GLU A 16 0.92 14.80 -14.65
CA GLU A 16 0.30 16.13 -14.54
C GLU A 16 -0.93 16.03 -13.65
N GLY A 17 -1.26 17.11 -12.95
CA GLY A 17 -2.47 17.19 -12.13
C GLY A 17 -2.30 16.48 -10.79
N LEU A 18 -3.37 15.84 -10.33
CA LEU A 18 -3.31 14.94 -9.17
C LEU A 18 -2.59 13.65 -9.61
N VAL A 19 -1.56 13.27 -8.89
CA VAL A 19 -0.78 12.06 -9.13
C VAL A 19 -1.07 11.02 -8.06
N VAL A 20 -1.36 9.79 -8.50
CA VAL A 20 -1.47 8.62 -7.64
C VAL A 20 -0.25 7.74 -7.90
N MET A 21 0.67 7.69 -6.94
CA MET A 21 1.78 6.75 -6.96
C MET A 21 1.31 5.39 -6.46
N ILE A 22 1.59 4.34 -7.23
CA ILE A 22 1.09 2.98 -6.98
C ILE A 22 2.27 2.02 -6.85
N ASP A 23 2.33 1.33 -5.72
CA ASP A 23 3.35 0.34 -5.36
C ASP A 23 2.67 -0.69 -4.45
N VAL A 24 2.10 -1.72 -5.09
CA VAL A 24 1.27 -2.74 -4.40
C VAL A 24 2.16 -3.71 -3.62
N PHE A 25 3.24 -4.19 -4.24
CA PHE A 25 4.23 -5.05 -3.61
C PHE A 25 5.55 -4.28 -3.44
N ARG A 26 5.79 -3.61 -2.32
CA ARG A 26 5.00 -3.63 -1.06
C ARG A 26 4.82 -2.27 -0.41
N ALA A 27 5.49 -1.24 -0.90
CA ALA A 27 5.75 -0.03 -0.11
C ALA A 27 4.47 0.66 0.35
N PHE A 28 3.55 0.98 -0.55
CA PHE A 28 2.33 1.71 -0.19
C PHE A 28 1.25 0.82 0.44
N SER A 29 1.32 -0.51 0.21
CA SER A 29 0.54 -1.45 1.02
C SER A 29 1.00 -1.42 2.47
N LEU A 30 2.31 -1.52 2.74
CA LEU A 30 2.88 -1.46 4.09
C LEU A 30 2.52 -0.16 4.81
N GLU A 31 2.64 0.99 4.15
CA GLU A 31 2.30 2.27 4.77
C GLU A 31 0.85 2.30 5.29
N CYS A 32 -0.10 1.68 4.58
CA CYS A 32 -1.47 1.56 5.06
C CYS A 32 -1.56 0.77 6.38
N TYR A 33 -0.84 -0.36 6.50
CA TYR A 33 -0.79 -1.14 7.73
C TYR A 33 -0.12 -0.37 8.88
N LEU A 34 0.96 0.37 8.59
CA LEU A 34 1.65 1.19 9.60
C LEU A 34 0.74 2.29 10.15
N PHE A 35 0.01 3.00 9.29
CA PHE A 35 -0.97 4.00 9.72
C PHE A 35 -2.12 3.36 10.52
N ALA A 36 -2.64 2.21 10.09
CA ALA A 36 -3.67 1.49 10.83
C ALA A 36 -3.19 1.00 12.22
N ALA A 37 -1.88 0.78 12.37
CA ALA A 37 -1.23 0.43 13.64
C ALA A 37 -0.84 1.65 14.50
N GLY A 38 -1.17 2.87 14.06
CA GLY A 38 -1.05 4.11 14.85
C GLY A 38 0.15 4.99 14.52
N ALA A 39 0.87 4.72 13.42
CA ALA A 39 1.95 5.61 12.97
C ALA A 39 1.42 7.04 12.74
N ARG A 40 2.17 8.04 13.18
CA ARG A 40 1.76 9.46 13.10
C ARG A 40 2.04 10.04 11.72
N ARG A 41 3.26 9.88 11.24
CA ARG A 41 3.75 10.29 9.91
C ARG A 41 4.73 9.25 9.39
N ILE A 42 4.80 9.12 8.07
CA ILE A 42 5.81 8.30 7.41
C ILE A 42 6.66 9.23 6.53
N TYR A 43 7.97 9.11 6.60
CA TYR A 43 8.94 9.91 5.84
C TYR A 43 9.56 9.00 4.78
N PRO A 44 9.02 8.98 3.54
CA PRO A 44 9.57 8.16 2.48
C PRO A 44 10.92 8.73 2.02
N VAL A 45 11.95 7.87 2.00
CA VAL A 45 13.32 8.23 1.63
C VAL A 45 13.88 7.20 0.66
N LYS A 46 14.73 7.63 -0.28
CA LYS A 46 15.22 6.76 -1.35
C LYS A 46 16.52 6.02 -1.03
N ASP A 47 17.27 6.54 -0.05
CA ASP A 47 18.58 6.02 0.34
C ASP A 47 18.87 6.27 1.83
N LEU A 48 19.93 5.64 2.31
CA LEU A 48 20.37 5.76 3.71
C LEU A 48 20.87 7.18 4.06
N GLU A 49 21.26 8.00 3.08
CA GLU A 49 21.67 9.38 3.34
C GLU A 49 20.45 10.23 3.70
N GLU A 50 19.38 10.14 2.89
CA GLU A 50 18.09 10.76 3.17
C GLU A 50 17.48 10.23 4.47
N ALA A 51 17.59 8.92 4.73
CA ALA A 51 17.14 8.33 5.99
C ALA A 51 17.84 8.94 7.21
N ARG A 52 19.16 9.12 7.14
CA ARG A 52 19.94 9.78 8.20
C ARG A 52 19.57 11.25 8.36
N ALA A 53 19.31 11.96 7.27
CA ALA A 53 18.88 13.35 7.30
C ALA A 53 17.51 13.50 7.97
N ALA A 54 16.55 12.64 7.62
CA ALA A 54 15.23 12.60 8.26
C ALA A 54 15.36 12.25 9.76
N ALA A 55 16.17 11.24 10.12
CA ALA A 55 16.40 10.87 11.51
C ALA A 55 17.07 11.97 12.34
N ALA A 56 17.92 12.80 11.73
CA ALA A 56 18.52 13.95 12.39
C ALA A 56 17.53 15.11 12.57
N ALA A 57 16.52 15.20 11.71
CA ALA A 57 15.51 16.25 11.74
C ALA A 57 14.33 15.93 12.68
N HIS A 58 14.09 14.67 13.02
CA HIS A 58 12.91 14.24 13.77
C HIS A 58 13.30 13.36 14.97
N GLU A 59 12.66 13.61 16.12
CA GLU A 59 12.84 12.80 17.33
C GLU A 59 11.91 11.58 17.31
N ASP A 60 12.31 10.49 17.97
CA ASP A 60 11.49 9.28 18.15
C ASP A 60 11.07 8.55 16.85
N CYS A 61 11.85 8.67 15.78
CA CYS A 61 11.62 7.95 14.53
C CYS A 61 12.03 6.47 14.61
N ILE A 62 11.28 5.63 13.90
CA ILE A 62 11.62 4.23 13.62
C ILE A 62 12.00 4.12 12.15
N LEU A 63 13.16 3.54 11.87
CA LEU A 63 13.59 3.26 10.49
C LEU A 63 13.07 1.88 10.07
N ILE A 64 12.32 1.83 8.97
CA ILE A 64 11.80 0.62 8.31
C ILE A 64 12.17 0.73 6.84
N GLY A 65 12.58 -0.37 6.22
CA GLY A 65 12.82 -0.34 4.78
C GLY A 65 13.79 -1.38 4.25
N GLU A 66 13.99 -1.32 2.95
CA GLU A 66 14.81 -2.26 2.18
C GLU A 66 15.97 -1.60 1.42
N GLU A 67 16.98 -2.40 1.11
CA GLU A 67 17.96 -2.13 0.06
C GLU A 67 18.15 -3.40 -0.77
N GLY A 68 17.59 -3.40 -1.99
CA GLY A 68 17.62 -4.58 -2.85
C GLY A 68 16.67 -5.68 -2.35
N ASP A 69 15.46 -5.29 -1.96
CA ASP A 69 14.35 -6.09 -1.42
C ASP A 69 14.56 -6.64 0.00
N ALA A 70 15.81 -6.77 0.44
CA ALA A 70 16.16 -7.20 1.79
C ALA A 70 16.14 -6.05 2.79
N ARG A 71 15.82 -6.34 4.05
CA ARG A 71 15.86 -5.34 5.14
C ARG A 71 17.23 -4.65 5.19
N ALA A 72 17.25 -3.33 5.06
CA ALA A 72 18.49 -2.56 5.07
C ALA A 72 19.13 -2.51 6.46
N GLU A 73 20.46 -2.35 6.50
CA GLU A 73 21.21 -2.26 7.76
C GLU A 73 20.71 -1.06 8.60
N GLY A 74 20.44 -1.31 9.88
CA GLY A 74 19.91 -0.30 10.80
C GLY A 74 18.39 -0.13 10.76
N CYS A 75 17.69 -0.75 9.80
CA CYS A 75 16.23 -0.81 9.81
C CYS A 75 15.74 -1.83 10.85
N MET A 76 14.67 -1.48 11.56
CA MET A 76 14.00 -2.37 12.50
C MET A 76 13.31 -3.52 11.77
N TYR A 77 12.58 -3.17 10.69
CA TYR A 77 11.88 -4.09 9.79
C TYR A 77 12.21 -3.77 8.33
N GLY A 78 11.99 -4.74 7.44
CA GLY A 78 11.95 -4.50 5.99
C GLY A 78 10.55 -4.09 5.53
N ASP A 79 10.30 -4.20 4.22
CA ASP A 79 9.05 -3.78 3.56
C ASP A 79 7.87 -4.77 3.74
N SER A 80 7.86 -5.56 4.81
CA SER A 80 6.85 -6.61 5.03
C SER A 80 5.74 -6.16 5.99
N PRO A 81 4.48 -6.05 5.51
CA PRO A 81 3.31 -5.91 6.38
C PRO A 81 3.20 -7.04 7.42
N TRP A 82 3.57 -8.27 7.05
CA TRP A 82 3.50 -9.41 7.96
C TRP A 82 4.52 -9.30 9.10
N GLN A 83 5.78 -9.02 8.79
CA GLN A 83 6.84 -8.93 9.80
C GLN A 83 6.64 -7.71 10.72
N THR A 84 6.14 -6.60 10.19
CA THR A 84 5.81 -5.41 11.00
C THR A 84 4.61 -5.65 11.91
N GLY A 85 3.59 -6.34 11.42
CA GLY A 85 2.42 -6.73 12.20
C GLY A 85 2.68 -7.80 13.27
N THR A 86 3.69 -8.65 13.05
CA THR A 86 4.04 -9.74 13.98
C THR A 86 5.22 -9.44 14.90
N GLY A 87 5.80 -8.24 14.77
CA GLY A 87 6.99 -7.82 15.49
C GLY A 87 6.75 -7.32 16.92
N GLU A 88 7.85 -6.94 17.58
CA GLU A 88 7.84 -6.22 18.85
C GLU A 88 8.34 -4.78 18.69
N VAL A 89 7.53 -3.79 19.06
CA VAL A 89 7.93 -2.37 19.07
C VAL A 89 7.80 -1.81 20.49
N ALA A 90 8.87 -1.17 20.99
CA ALA A 90 8.90 -0.51 22.30
C ALA A 90 8.43 -1.39 23.49
N GLY A 91 8.76 -2.69 23.48
CA GLY A 91 8.38 -3.62 24.55
C GLY A 91 6.97 -4.23 24.42
N LYS A 92 6.24 -3.95 23.34
CA LYS A 92 4.97 -4.60 22.99
C LYS A 92 5.23 -5.67 21.94
N ARG A 93 5.18 -6.96 22.31
CA ARG A 93 5.36 -8.09 21.39
C ARG A 93 4.03 -8.59 20.87
N TYR A 94 3.91 -8.78 19.56
CA TYR A 94 2.92 -9.67 18.98
C TYR A 94 3.48 -11.10 19.00
N ASP A 95 2.79 -12.04 19.66
CA ASP A 95 3.24 -13.43 19.78
C ASP A 95 2.57 -14.38 18.78
N GLY A 96 1.84 -13.83 17.80
CA GLY A 96 1.20 -14.61 16.73
C GLY A 96 -0.03 -15.39 17.18
N LYS A 97 -0.49 -15.24 18.42
CA LYS A 97 -1.73 -15.85 18.92
C LYS A 97 -2.75 -14.75 19.18
N PRO A 98 -3.87 -14.71 18.42
CA PRO A 98 -4.90 -13.73 18.69
C PRO A 98 -5.63 -14.12 19.98
N ASP A 99 -5.30 -13.47 21.09
CA ASP A 99 -6.17 -13.43 22.29
C ASP A 99 -7.37 -12.46 22.10
N ILE A 100 -7.63 -12.01 20.86
CA ILE A 100 -8.60 -10.94 20.54
C ILE A 100 -9.77 -11.43 19.67
N PHE A 101 -10.02 -12.73 19.59
CA PHE A 101 -11.29 -13.25 19.10
C PHE A 101 -12.09 -13.81 20.28
N THR A 102 -13.16 -13.12 20.69
CA THR A 102 -14.26 -13.81 21.38
C THR A 102 -14.87 -14.82 20.41
N GLU A 103 -15.63 -15.81 20.91
CA GLU A 103 -16.24 -16.90 20.11
C GLU A 103 -17.09 -16.42 18.90
N ASP A 104 -17.32 -15.10 18.79
CA ASP A 104 -18.20 -14.43 17.84
C ASP A 104 -17.46 -13.53 16.81
N ASN A 105 -16.12 -13.53 16.74
CA ASN A 105 -15.33 -12.76 15.76
C ASN A 105 -15.56 -11.22 15.76
N THR A 106 -15.64 -10.58 16.92
CA THR A 106 -15.70 -9.09 17.03
C THR A 106 -14.52 -8.52 17.82
N LEU A 107 -13.87 -7.47 17.29
CA LEU A 107 -12.86 -6.65 17.96
C LEU A 107 -13.53 -5.70 18.98
N ASP A 108 -13.04 -5.70 20.22
CA ASP A 108 -13.52 -4.83 21.31
C ASP A 108 -13.39 -3.33 20.97
N GLY A 109 -14.49 -2.70 20.56
CA GLY A 109 -14.71 -1.27 20.71
C GLY A 109 -14.43 -0.37 19.49
N LEU A 110 -13.86 -0.89 18.39
CA LEU A 110 -14.01 -0.27 17.07
C LEU A 110 -15.18 -0.95 16.38
N ALA A 111 -16.30 -0.23 16.24
CA ALA A 111 -17.46 -0.72 15.53
C ALA A 111 -17.12 -0.93 14.04
N VAL A 112 -16.60 -2.11 13.71
CA VAL A 112 -16.81 -2.70 12.38
C VAL A 112 -18.25 -3.18 12.41
N GLY A 113 -19.17 -2.28 12.09
CA GLY A 113 -20.60 -2.54 12.20
C GLY A 113 -21.01 -3.78 11.38
N PRO A 114 -22.12 -4.44 11.74
CA PRO A 114 -22.65 -5.64 11.05
C PRO A 114 -23.11 -5.40 9.60
N GLU A 115 -22.83 -4.22 9.04
CA GLU A 115 -23.13 -3.77 7.68
C GLU A 115 -21.86 -3.50 6.85
N GLY A 116 -20.65 -3.70 7.41
CA GLY A 116 -19.40 -3.67 6.65
C GLY A 116 -19.22 -4.93 5.78
N PRO A 117 -18.39 -4.90 4.72
CA PRO A 117 -18.25 -6.03 3.80
C PRO A 117 -17.83 -7.26 4.60
N PHE A 118 -18.77 -8.18 4.66
CA PHE A 118 -18.65 -9.53 5.16
C PHE A 118 -17.33 -10.11 4.63
N PHE A 119 -16.38 -10.43 5.51
CA PHE A 119 -15.16 -11.18 5.17
C PHE A 119 -15.39 -12.69 5.36
N PRO A 120 -15.94 -13.44 4.39
CA PRO A 120 -15.65 -14.84 4.26
C PRO A 120 -14.60 -14.94 3.15
N ARG A 121 -13.40 -15.45 3.42
CA ARG A 121 -13.16 -16.89 3.34
C ARG A 121 -11.74 -17.12 3.83
N LYS A 122 -11.56 -18.16 4.64
CA LYS A 122 -10.30 -18.90 4.69
C LYS A 122 -9.82 -19.12 3.26
N HIS A 123 -8.76 -18.43 2.84
CA HIS A 123 -8.10 -18.77 1.59
C HIS A 123 -7.46 -20.13 1.78
N LYS A 124 -7.60 -21.03 0.78
CA LYS A 124 -6.97 -22.35 0.86
C LYS A 124 -5.46 -22.15 0.94
N GLY A 125 -4.88 -22.30 2.14
CA GLY A 125 -3.46 -22.10 2.40
C GLY A 125 -3.07 -20.82 3.16
N PHE A 126 -4.03 -20.04 3.67
CA PHE A 126 -3.78 -18.96 4.64
C PHE A 126 -4.67 -19.18 5.86
N ASP A 127 -4.07 -19.46 7.01
CA ASP A 127 -4.78 -19.73 8.26
C ASP A 127 -5.15 -18.45 9.05
N GLY A 128 -4.75 -17.27 8.55
CA GLY A 128 -5.04 -15.94 9.11
C GLY A 128 -6.16 -15.18 8.39
N THR A 129 -6.52 -14.00 8.91
CA THR A 129 -7.32 -12.96 8.21
C THR A 129 -6.40 -11.75 8.02
N PRO A 130 -6.38 -11.05 6.87
CA PRO A 130 -5.44 -9.93 6.65
C PRO A 130 -5.47 -8.85 7.74
N GLY A 131 -6.65 -8.55 8.30
CA GLY A 131 -6.79 -7.64 9.45
C GLY A 131 -6.02 -8.06 10.71
N CYS A 132 -5.64 -9.34 10.85
CA CYS A 132 -4.83 -9.82 11.97
C CYS A 132 -3.37 -9.32 11.94
N ALA A 133 -2.89 -8.78 10.81
CA ALA A 133 -1.57 -8.15 10.74
C ALA A 133 -1.59 -6.69 11.23
N VAL A 134 -2.76 -6.10 11.46
CA VAL A 134 -2.87 -4.80 12.13
C VAL A 134 -2.87 -5.04 13.63
N VAL A 135 -1.85 -4.52 14.33
CA VAL A 135 -1.81 -4.49 15.80
C VAL A 135 -2.05 -3.06 16.25
N PRO A 136 -3.29 -2.70 16.64
CA PRO A 136 -3.62 -1.33 17.03
C PRO A 136 -2.69 -0.80 18.12
N GLY A 137 -2.11 0.37 17.88
CA GLY A 137 -1.23 1.07 18.80
C GLY A 137 0.17 0.46 18.96
N LEU A 138 0.60 -0.42 18.06
CA LEU A 138 1.99 -0.89 17.98
C LEU A 138 2.94 0.26 17.63
N PHE A 139 2.51 1.14 16.72
CA PHE A 139 3.26 2.31 16.26
C PHE A 139 2.68 3.63 16.78
N GLU A 140 1.83 3.59 17.82
CA GLU A 140 1.10 4.75 18.33
C GLU A 140 2.00 5.97 18.55
N GLY A 141 1.72 7.04 17.81
CA GLY A 141 2.41 8.32 17.92
C GLY A 141 3.85 8.33 17.43
N LYS A 142 4.32 7.24 16.80
CA LYS A 142 5.67 7.14 16.23
C LYS A 142 5.70 7.67 14.81
N ASP A 143 6.78 8.38 14.51
CA ASP A 143 7.12 8.70 13.13
C ASP A 143 7.94 7.54 12.56
N ILE A 144 7.69 7.19 11.30
CA ILE A 144 8.42 6.16 10.58
C ILE A 144 9.25 6.82 9.50
N ILE A 145 10.51 6.46 9.38
CA ILE A 145 11.31 6.73 8.17
C ILE A 145 11.23 5.47 7.34
N HIS A 146 10.70 5.58 6.14
CA HIS A 146 10.47 4.45 5.25
C HIS A 146 11.46 4.51 4.09
N LEU A 147 12.49 3.66 4.16
CA LEU A 147 13.48 3.51 3.10
C LEU A 147 12.91 2.58 2.02
N THR A 148 12.45 3.18 0.92
CA THR A 148 11.86 2.45 -0.20
C THR A 148 12.38 3.02 -1.50
N GLY A 149 13.05 2.21 -2.32
CA GLY A 149 13.72 2.72 -3.53
C GLY A 149 12.72 3.24 -4.57
N THR A 150 11.77 2.39 -4.97
CA THR A 150 10.87 2.65 -6.11
C THR A 150 9.79 3.67 -5.75
N GLY A 151 9.10 3.48 -4.63
CA GLY A 151 8.01 4.37 -4.19
C GLY A 151 8.47 5.81 -3.99
N SER A 152 9.56 6.03 -3.24
CA SER A 152 10.07 7.38 -2.96
C SER A 152 10.65 8.07 -4.20
N SER A 153 11.37 7.35 -5.05
CA SER A 153 11.91 7.87 -6.31
C SER A 153 10.79 8.29 -7.28
N GLY A 154 9.70 7.53 -7.31
CA GLY A 154 8.50 7.88 -8.08
C GLY A 154 7.82 9.15 -7.60
N ILE A 155 7.69 9.33 -6.28
CA ILE A 155 7.18 10.57 -5.66
C ILE A 155 8.04 11.77 -6.08
N LEU A 156 9.36 11.66 -5.96
CA LEU A 156 10.29 12.74 -6.32
C LEU A 156 10.22 13.08 -7.82
N ALA A 157 10.10 12.07 -8.69
CA ALA A 157 9.94 12.27 -10.13
C ALA A 157 8.64 12.99 -10.48
N ALA A 158 7.52 12.61 -9.84
CA ALA A 158 6.23 13.26 -10.04
C ALA A 158 6.23 14.73 -9.55
N GLU A 159 6.87 15.00 -8.40
CA GLU A 159 7.02 16.37 -7.90
C GLU A 159 7.86 17.22 -8.86
N ALA A 160 8.99 16.69 -9.35
CA ALA A 160 9.84 17.37 -10.31
C ALA A 160 9.12 17.66 -11.65
N ALA A 161 8.13 16.85 -12.02
CA ALA A 161 7.27 17.07 -13.18
C ALA A 161 6.22 18.18 -12.97
N GLY A 162 6.07 18.68 -11.74
CA GLY A 162 5.09 19.70 -11.39
C GLY A 162 3.70 19.13 -11.07
N ALA A 163 3.64 18.00 -10.38
CA ALA A 163 2.39 17.48 -9.81
C ALA A 163 1.70 18.54 -8.93
N ASP A 164 0.37 18.67 -9.06
CA ASP A 164 -0.42 19.59 -8.23
C ASP A 164 -0.60 19.05 -6.80
N GLU A 165 -0.73 17.72 -6.70
CA GLU A 165 -0.91 16.96 -5.46
C GLU A 165 -0.48 15.52 -5.72
N ILE A 166 0.12 14.86 -4.72
CA ILE A 166 0.55 13.47 -4.81
C ILE A 166 -0.12 12.68 -3.68
N ILE A 167 -0.71 11.54 -4.03
CA ILE A 167 -1.22 10.54 -3.09
C ILE A 167 -0.64 9.17 -3.40
N ALA A 168 -0.55 8.31 -2.41
CA ALA A 168 -0.06 6.93 -2.53
C ALA A 168 -1.20 5.92 -2.45
N ALA A 169 -1.06 4.82 -3.19
CA ALA A 169 -2.09 3.78 -3.27
C ALA A 169 -1.48 2.37 -3.41
N GLY A 170 -2.20 1.40 -2.85
CA GLY A 170 -2.11 -0.01 -3.18
C GLY A 170 -3.51 -0.57 -3.44
N LEU A 171 -3.62 -1.89 -3.65
CA LEU A 171 -4.95 -2.53 -3.76
C LEU A 171 -5.75 -2.38 -2.45
N VAL A 172 -5.04 -2.34 -1.32
CA VAL A 172 -5.62 -2.28 0.02
C VAL A 172 -6.40 -1.00 0.34
N ASN A 173 -6.23 0.08 -0.42
CA ASN A 173 -6.92 1.36 -0.19
C ASN A 173 -7.46 2.00 -1.48
N ALA A 174 -7.59 1.23 -2.57
CA ALA A 174 -7.92 1.74 -3.90
C ALA A 174 -9.28 2.45 -3.96
N GLU A 175 -10.30 1.95 -3.27
CA GLU A 175 -11.62 2.58 -3.20
C GLU A 175 -11.57 3.91 -2.43
N ALA A 176 -10.82 3.97 -1.32
CA ALA A 176 -10.62 5.20 -0.58
C ALA A 176 -9.92 6.26 -1.43
N VAL A 177 -8.89 5.86 -2.18
CA VAL A 177 -8.19 6.71 -3.15
C VAL A 177 -9.14 7.21 -4.24
N ALA A 178 -10.00 6.35 -4.81
CA ALA A 178 -10.98 6.76 -5.79
C ALA A 178 -11.98 7.79 -5.22
N LYS A 179 -12.47 7.60 -3.99
CA LYS A 179 -13.33 8.56 -3.29
C LYS A 179 -12.62 9.91 -3.10
N TYR A 180 -11.36 9.88 -2.65
CA TYR A 180 -10.54 11.10 -2.50
C TYR A 180 -10.45 11.89 -3.81
N ILE A 181 -10.14 11.20 -4.92
CA ILE A 181 -10.02 11.81 -6.25
C ILE A 181 -11.34 12.43 -6.70
N LEU A 182 -12.48 11.74 -6.47
CA LEU A 182 -13.80 12.28 -6.82
C LEU A 182 -14.12 13.56 -6.06
N THR A 183 -13.78 13.63 -4.77
CA THR A 183 -13.93 14.85 -3.97
C THR A 183 -13.02 15.98 -4.46
N ARG A 184 -11.77 15.67 -4.82
CA ARG A 184 -10.83 16.66 -5.36
C ARG A 184 -11.23 17.15 -6.76
N ASN A 185 -11.93 16.31 -7.54
CA ASN A 185 -12.40 16.58 -8.90
C ASN A 185 -11.33 17.24 -9.80
N PRO A 186 -10.12 16.64 -9.94
CA PRO A 186 -9.05 17.27 -10.68
C PRO A 186 -9.33 17.29 -12.19
N ARG A 187 -8.75 18.28 -12.89
CA ARG A 187 -8.85 18.35 -14.35
C ARG A 187 -8.08 17.21 -15.03
N SER A 188 -6.86 16.95 -14.54
CA SER A 188 -5.96 15.88 -14.99
C SER A 188 -5.62 14.96 -13.81
N LEU A 189 -5.56 13.66 -14.10
CA LEU A 189 -5.20 12.60 -13.16
C LEU A 189 -4.13 11.72 -13.81
N SER A 190 -3.02 11.51 -13.10
CA SER A 190 -1.96 10.58 -13.48
C SER A 190 -1.90 9.43 -12.48
N LEU A 191 -2.18 8.21 -12.92
CA LEU A 191 -2.01 6.97 -12.16
C LEU A 191 -0.66 6.37 -12.53
N VAL A 192 0.31 6.37 -11.62
CA VAL A 192 1.69 5.97 -11.89
C VAL A 192 1.95 4.62 -11.24
N ALA A 193 2.02 3.57 -12.05
CA ALA A 193 2.48 2.25 -11.63
C ALA A 193 4.01 2.30 -11.50
N ALA A 194 4.50 2.23 -10.26
CA ALA A 194 5.92 2.42 -9.93
C ALA A 194 6.79 1.37 -10.63
N GLY A 195 6.33 0.12 -10.68
CA GLY A 195 6.96 -0.95 -11.46
C GLY A 195 8.09 -1.66 -10.70
N LYS A 196 8.51 -2.84 -11.20
CA LYS A 196 9.58 -3.63 -10.58
C LYS A 196 10.92 -2.93 -10.78
N GLY A 197 11.59 -2.58 -9.68
CA GLY A 197 12.83 -1.80 -9.67
C GLY A 197 12.72 -0.45 -10.38
N GLY A 198 11.50 0.08 -10.57
CA GLY A 198 11.25 1.33 -11.26
C GLY A 198 11.37 1.32 -12.78
N LEU A 199 11.67 0.17 -13.39
CA LEU A 199 12.03 0.03 -14.81
C LEU A 199 11.06 -0.83 -15.59
N GLU A 200 10.49 -1.85 -14.96
CA GLU A 200 9.62 -2.83 -15.62
C GLU A 200 8.18 -2.68 -15.16
N ASN A 201 7.25 -2.96 -16.06
CA ASN A 201 5.82 -2.89 -15.73
C ASN A 201 5.44 -4.00 -14.74
N ALA A 202 4.99 -3.60 -13.55
CA ALA A 202 4.43 -4.48 -12.54
C ALA A 202 2.94 -4.73 -12.80
N LYS A 203 2.50 -5.99 -12.69
CA LYS A 203 1.14 -6.41 -13.05
C LYS A 203 0.12 -6.00 -12.00
N GLU A 204 0.50 -6.14 -10.74
CA GLU A 204 -0.18 -5.70 -9.54
C GLU A 204 -0.42 -4.18 -9.54
N ASP A 205 0.59 -3.37 -9.87
CA ASP A 205 0.45 -1.92 -9.93
C ASP A 205 -0.47 -1.52 -11.09
N THR A 206 -0.31 -2.18 -12.24
CA THR A 206 -1.19 -1.97 -13.39
C THR A 206 -2.64 -2.35 -13.04
N LEU A 207 -2.83 -3.44 -12.30
CA LEU A 207 -4.14 -3.89 -11.83
C LEU A 207 -4.77 -2.85 -10.91
N CYS A 208 -4.02 -2.35 -9.93
CA CYS A 208 -4.47 -1.30 -9.02
C CYS A 208 -4.83 0.00 -9.77
N ALA A 209 -3.97 0.45 -10.71
CA ALA A 209 -4.25 1.63 -11.54
C ALA A 209 -5.56 1.48 -12.33
N LYS A 210 -5.75 0.33 -12.99
CA LYS A 210 -6.97 0.02 -13.73
C LYS A 210 -8.18 -0.10 -12.83
N TYR A 211 -8.01 -0.62 -11.61
CA TYR A 211 -9.09 -0.70 -10.64
C TYR A 211 -9.57 0.69 -10.23
N ILE A 212 -8.65 1.59 -9.86
CA ILE A 212 -8.97 2.98 -9.53
C ILE A 212 -9.64 3.67 -10.73
N GLU A 213 -9.10 3.54 -11.95
CA GLU A 213 -9.72 4.10 -13.15
C GLU A 213 -11.16 3.59 -13.36
N SER A 214 -11.41 2.31 -13.12
CA SER A 214 -12.75 1.71 -13.28
C SER A 214 -13.76 2.27 -12.27
N LEU A 215 -13.33 2.49 -11.02
CA LEU A 215 -14.14 3.11 -9.98
C LEU A 215 -14.52 4.55 -10.34
N LEU A 216 -13.58 5.31 -10.93
CA LEU A 216 -13.78 6.71 -11.30
C LEU A 216 -14.67 6.89 -12.53
N THR A 217 -14.64 5.94 -13.46
CA THR A 217 -15.31 6.07 -14.77
C THR A 217 -16.59 5.25 -14.87
N GLY A 218 -16.82 4.31 -13.96
CA GLY A 218 -17.83 3.25 -14.13
C GLY A 218 -17.52 2.31 -15.30
N GLY A 219 -16.25 2.29 -15.75
CA GLY A 219 -15.77 1.57 -16.93
C GLY A 219 -15.50 0.08 -16.66
N VAL A 220 -15.40 -0.71 -17.73
CA VAL A 220 -14.92 -2.09 -17.67
C VAL A 220 -13.40 -2.08 -17.67
N ILE A 221 -12.75 -2.83 -16.79
CA ILE A 221 -11.32 -3.11 -16.96
C ILE A 221 -11.17 -4.02 -18.18
N VAL A 222 -10.60 -3.48 -19.26
CA VAL A 222 -10.25 -4.26 -20.45
C VAL A 222 -8.73 -4.36 -20.52
N GLY A 223 -8.18 -5.56 -20.64
CA GLY A 223 -6.75 -5.75 -20.81
C GLY A 223 -6.41 -7.07 -21.44
N ASP A 224 -5.55 -7.05 -22.46
CA ASP A 224 -4.88 -8.23 -23.01
C ASP A 224 -3.69 -8.70 -22.14
N ASP A 225 -3.22 -7.87 -21.18
CA ASP A 225 -2.01 -8.13 -20.38
C ASP A 225 -2.23 -8.35 -18.86
N ALA A 226 -3.46 -8.18 -18.36
CA ALA A 226 -3.76 -8.26 -16.92
C ALA A 226 -4.94 -9.18 -16.58
N LEU A 227 -5.59 -9.79 -17.59
CA LEU A 227 -6.82 -10.55 -17.41
C LEU A 227 -6.87 -11.78 -18.33
N PRO A 228 -7.20 -12.97 -17.81
CA PRO A 228 -7.69 -14.07 -18.63
C PRO A 228 -8.93 -13.62 -19.40
N ARG A 229 -9.09 -14.04 -20.67
CA ARG A 229 -10.21 -13.68 -21.58
C ARG A 229 -11.62 -13.86 -20.99
N ILE A 230 -11.75 -14.58 -19.89
CA ILE A 230 -13.01 -14.88 -19.19
C ILE A 230 -13.55 -13.69 -18.38
N PHE A 231 -12.72 -12.70 -18.04
CA PHE A 231 -13.08 -11.53 -17.20
C PHE A 231 -13.42 -10.27 -18.01
N ARG A 232 -14.13 -10.39 -19.14
CA ARG A 232 -14.61 -9.24 -19.95
C ARG A 232 -15.83 -8.51 -19.37
N THR A 233 -16.17 -8.74 -18.10
CA THR A 233 -17.32 -8.12 -17.42
C THR A 233 -16.93 -6.84 -16.69
N LYS A 234 -17.87 -5.91 -16.53
CA LYS A 234 -17.70 -4.72 -15.68
C LYS A 234 -17.29 -5.15 -14.26
N ILE A 235 -16.18 -4.61 -13.76
CA ILE A 235 -15.70 -4.82 -12.38
C ILE A 235 -16.13 -3.59 -11.61
N PHE A 236 -16.97 -3.79 -10.59
CA PHE A 236 -17.56 -2.73 -9.79
C PHE A 236 -17.37 -2.92 -8.29
N THR A 237 -16.87 -4.08 -7.87
CA THR A 237 -16.79 -4.45 -6.45
C THR A 237 -15.43 -5.02 -6.11
N SER A 238 -15.03 -4.84 -4.85
CA SER A 238 -13.79 -5.39 -4.27
C SER A 238 -13.71 -6.91 -4.46
N ASP A 239 -14.83 -7.63 -4.37
CA ASP A 239 -14.90 -9.08 -4.61
C ASP A 239 -14.44 -9.50 -6.03
N GLN A 240 -14.76 -8.70 -7.04
CA GLN A 240 -14.42 -9.01 -8.44
C GLN A 240 -12.95 -8.75 -8.72
N ILE A 241 -12.37 -7.69 -8.14
CA ILE A 241 -10.94 -7.40 -8.28
C ILE A 241 -10.11 -8.37 -7.44
N GLN A 242 -10.60 -8.83 -6.28
CA GLN A 242 -9.94 -9.84 -5.48
C GLN A 242 -9.72 -11.15 -6.26
N LEU A 243 -10.72 -11.58 -7.06
CA LEU A 243 -10.57 -12.76 -7.93
C LEU A 243 -9.44 -12.61 -8.97
N ILE A 244 -9.13 -11.38 -9.38
CA ILE A 244 -8.05 -11.09 -10.32
C ILE A 244 -6.73 -10.95 -9.57
N ALA A 245 -6.74 -10.36 -8.37
CA ALA A 245 -5.57 -10.31 -7.49
C ALA A 245 -5.12 -11.74 -7.13
N ASP A 246 -6.05 -12.67 -6.94
CA ASP A 246 -5.73 -14.09 -6.74
C ASP A 246 -5.02 -14.72 -7.94
N ALA A 247 -5.20 -14.20 -9.17
CA ALA A 247 -4.47 -14.68 -10.34
C ALA A 247 -2.99 -14.25 -10.33
N LEU A 248 -2.62 -13.21 -9.56
CA LEU A 248 -1.23 -12.79 -9.37
C LEU A 248 -0.39 -13.87 -8.67
N LEU A 249 -1.02 -14.85 -7.98
CA LEU A 249 -0.35 -16.01 -7.38
C LEU A 249 0.61 -16.72 -8.35
N THR A 250 0.28 -16.71 -9.64
CA THR A 250 1.05 -17.38 -10.70
C THR A 250 1.47 -16.42 -11.81
N ASP A 251 1.31 -15.12 -11.62
CA ASP A 251 1.53 -14.12 -12.65
C ASP A 251 1.82 -12.72 -12.10
N GLY A 252 2.92 -12.56 -11.36
CA GLY A 252 3.39 -11.31 -10.76
C GLY A 252 3.75 -11.41 -9.26
N GLY A 253 3.23 -12.40 -8.54
CA GLY A 253 3.46 -12.62 -7.10
C GLY A 253 4.22 -13.90 -6.77
N GLU A 254 4.88 -14.53 -7.74
CA GLU A 254 5.53 -15.84 -7.58
C GLU A 254 6.65 -15.82 -6.53
N GLU A 255 7.32 -14.68 -6.35
CA GLU A 255 8.42 -14.49 -5.39
C GLU A 255 7.99 -14.87 -3.95
N PHE A 256 6.73 -14.61 -3.58
CA PHE A 256 6.19 -14.90 -2.25
C PHE A 256 5.96 -16.40 -2.00
N PHE A 257 6.03 -17.25 -3.02
CA PHE A 257 5.74 -18.69 -2.92
C PHE A 257 6.97 -19.57 -3.13
N ASN A 258 8.16 -18.97 -3.17
CA ASN A 258 9.41 -19.72 -3.14
C ASN A 258 9.54 -20.46 -1.79
N PRO A 259 9.74 -21.80 -1.79
CA PRO A 259 9.79 -22.59 -0.55
C PRO A 259 11.10 -22.42 0.25
N ASP A 260 12.10 -21.70 -0.27
CA ASP A 260 13.37 -21.47 0.43
C ASP A 260 13.16 -20.59 1.68
N PRO A 261 13.52 -21.05 2.89
CA PRO A 261 13.38 -20.27 4.11
C PRO A 261 14.13 -18.93 4.10
N GLU A 262 15.34 -18.87 3.50
CA GLU A 262 16.09 -17.60 3.41
C GLU A 262 15.39 -16.61 2.48
N TRP A 263 14.70 -17.12 1.47
CA TRP A 263 13.87 -16.32 0.57
C TRP A 263 12.61 -15.79 1.26
N GLN A 264 11.99 -16.61 2.11
CA GLN A 264 10.79 -16.23 2.89
C GLN A 264 11.07 -15.17 3.96
N GLU A 265 12.34 -14.95 4.35
CA GLU A 265 12.72 -13.80 5.18
C GLU A 265 12.61 -12.47 4.41
N VAL A 266 12.80 -12.49 3.08
CA VAL A 266 12.73 -11.31 2.20
C VAL A 266 11.33 -11.14 1.63
N TYR A 267 10.71 -12.23 1.20
CA TYR A 267 9.37 -12.30 0.61
C TYR A 267 8.45 -13.25 1.39
N PRO A 268 8.01 -12.88 2.61
CA PRO A 268 7.07 -13.68 3.38
C PRO A 268 5.80 -13.94 2.58
N ARG A 269 5.39 -15.21 2.49
CA ARG A 269 4.17 -15.62 1.79
C ARG A 269 2.94 -14.83 2.21
N GLU A 270 2.85 -14.47 3.48
CA GLU A 270 1.74 -13.71 4.06
C GLU A 270 1.60 -12.33 3.42
N ASP A 271 2.70 -11.68 3.02
CA ASP A 271 2.68 -10.34 2.41
C ASP A 271 1.87 -10.32 1.12
N PHE A 272 1.87 -11.41 0.33
CA PHE A 272 1.04 -11.51 -0.86
C PHE A 272 -0.44 -11.29 -0.52
N PHE A 273 -0.94 -11.99 0.50
CA PHE A 273 -2.34 -11.90 0.92
C PHE A 273 -2.65 -10.55 1.58
N LEU A 274 -1.70 -9.98 2.32
CA LEU A 274 -1.87 -8.68 2.97
C LEU A 274 -1.93 -7.53 1.95
N CYS A 275 -1.08 -7.56 0.92
CA CYS A 275 -1.03 -6.52 -0.10
C CYS A 275 -2.13 -6.65 -1.16
N THR A 276 -2.70 -7.85 -1.34
CA THR A 276 -3.82 -8.08 -2.27
C THR A 276 -5.21 -8.01 -1.64
N ALA A 277 -5.30 -7.79 -0.32
CA ALA A 277 -6.57 -7.62 0.41
C ALA A 277 -7.24 -6.30 0.02
N CYS A 278 -8.04 -6.34 -1.05
CA CYS A 278 -8.58 -5.14 -1.68
C CYS A 278 -9.46 -4.33 -0.72
N ASP A 279 -9.26 -3.00 -0.70
CA ASP A 279 -10.06 -2.01 0.03
C ASP A 279 -10.20 -2.26 1.54
N LEU A 280 -9.18 -2.87 2.15
CA LEU A 280 -9.09 -3.07 3.59
C LEU A 280 -9.10 -1.74 4.38
N PHE A 281 -8.57 -0.66 3.81
CA PHE A 281 -8.41 0.63 4.48
C PHE A 281 -9.28 1.73 3.83
N ASP A 282 -9.91 2.55 4.67
CA ASP A 282 -10.88 3.59 4.29
C ASP A 282 -10.28 5.01 4.25
N PHE A 283 -8.96 5.10 4.04
CA PHE A 283 -8.22 6.37 3.93
C PHE A 283 -7.28 6.37 2.72
N ALA A 284 -7.06 7.55 2.15
CA ALA A 284 -5.98 7.78 1.18
C ALA A 284 -4.70 8.16 1.94
N ILE A 285 -3.53 7.95 1.34
CA ILE A 285 -2.26 8.45 1.88
C ILE A 285 -1.87 9.68 1.07
N ARG A 286 -1.80 10.85 1.72
CA ARG A 286 -1.38 12.09 1.07
C ARG A 286 0.10 12.34 1.30
N ILE A 287 0.81 12.77 0.27
CA ILE A 287 2.21 13.17 0.33
C ILE A 287 2.31 14.70 0.33
N ASP A 288 3.10 15.24 1.25
CA ASP A 288 3.37 16.68 1.38
C ASP A 288 4.81 16.92 1.88
N ARG A 289 5.21 18.19 2.03
CA ARG A 289 6.48 18.59 2.66
C ARG A 289 6.24 19.31 3.97
N ASP A 290 7.05 18.98 4.96
CA ASP A 290 7.02 19.67 6.25
C ASP A 290 7.70 21.05 6.19
N GLU A 291 7.74 21.77 7.31
CA GLU A 291 8.37 23.08 7.42
C GLU A 291 9.89 23.09 7.16
N LYS A 292 10.54 21.92 7.18
CA LYS A 292 11.96 21.73 6.85
C LYS A 292 12.16 21.33 5.39
N GLY A 293 11.07 21.16 4.65
CA GLY A 293 11.07 20.72 3.27
C GLY A 293 11.31 19.21 3.13
N ILE A 294 11.10 18.40 4.16
CA ILE A 294 11.23 16.93 4.09
C ILE A 294 9.88 16.33 3.68
N LEU A 295 9.89 15.37 2.75
CA LEU A 295 8.68 14.66 2.34
C LEU A 295 8.12 13.85 3.51
N PHE A 296 6.80 13.95 3.70
CA PHE A 296 6.08 13.08 4.61
C PHE A 296 4.75 12.63 3.98
N ALA A 297 4.29 11.48 4.45
CA ALA A 297 3.02 10.87 4.15
C ALA A 297 2.13 10.92 5.41
N GLU A 298 0.83 11.14 5.19
CA GLU A 298 -0.18 11.10 6.25
C GLU A 298 -1.50 10.50 5.75
N PRO A 299 -2.27 9.83 6.62
CA PRO A 299 -3.55 9.26 6.24
C PRO A 299 -4.62 10.35 6.21
N VAL A 300 -5.40 10.40 5.14
CA VAL A 300 -6.56 11.28 4.99
C VAL A 300 -7.81 10.43 4.87
N SER A 301 -8.59 10.43 5.96
CA SER A 301 -9.88 9.72 6.02
C SER A 301 -10.85 10.29 4.98
N VAL A 302 -11.45 9.41 4.18
CA VAL A 302 -12.42 9.81 3.15
C VAL A 302 -13.87 9.68 3.60
N SER A 303 -14.14 9.12 4.79
CA SER A 303 -15.48 9.03 5.37
C SER A 303 -16.05 10.38 5.83
N ASN A 304 -15.22 11.42 5.94
CA ASN A 304 -15.62 12.79 6.26
C ASN A 304 -15.80 13.70 5.03
N LEU A 305 -15.57 13.18 3.82
CA LEU A 305 -15.66 13.95 2.58
C LEU A 305 -17.08 13.81 2.00
N SER A 306 -18.02 14.57 2.58
CA SER A 306 -19.43 14.68 2.11
C SER A 306 -19.57 15.57 0.89
#